data_AF-A0A3D3CE19-F1
#
_entry.id   AF-A0A3D3CE19-F1
#
_cell.length_a   1.000
_cell.length_b   1.000
_cell.length_c   1.000
_cell.angle_alpha   90.00
_cell.angle_beta   90.00
_cell.angle_gamma   90.00
#
_symmetry.space_group_name_H-M   'P 1'
#
loop_
_entity.id
_entity.type
_entity.pdbx_description
1 polymer ?
#
loop_
_entity_poly.entity_id
_entity_poly.type
_entity_poly.pdbx_seq_one_letter_code
_entity_poly.pdbx_strand_id
1 'polypeptide(L)' 'MKRIAVLTSGGDAPGMNAAIRAVVRTALFHGMETVGV' A
#
# COMPACT_ATOMS: atom_id res chain seq x y z
N MET A 1 12.90 -12.61 -2.86
CA MET A 1 12.33 -11.33 -2.37
C MET A 1 10.91 -11.20 -2.88
N LYS A 2 9.91 -11.00 -2.02
CA LYS A 2 8.55 -10.64 -2.42
C LYS A 2 8.32 -9.17 -2.03
N ARG A 3 8.48 -8.26 -2.99
CA ARG A 3 8.33 -6.81 -2.81
C ARG A 3 7.21 -6.30 -3.71
N ILE A 4 6.37 -5.39 -3.20
CA ILE A 4 5.25 -4.79 -3.94
C ILE A 4 5.31 -3.25 -3.89
N ALA A 5 4.76 -2.62 -4.91
CA ALA A 5 4.60 -1.16 -4.97
C ALA A 5 3.12 -0.78 -4.82
N VAL A 6 2.85 0.35 -4.15
CA VAL A 6 1.51 0.93 -3.98
C VAL A 6 1.53 2.36 -4.50
N LEU A 7 0.57 2.66 -5.38
CA LEU A 7 0.38 3.93 -6.07
C LEU A 7 -1.10 4.31 -5.99
N THR A 8 -1.39 5.60 -5.83
CA THR A 8 -2.72 6.17 -6.05
C THR A 8 -2.72 6.99 -7.33
N SER A 9 -3.67 6.73 -8.23
CA SER A 9 -3.85 7.49 -9.47
C SER A 9 -5.20 8.19 -9.51
N GLY A 10 -5.26 9.37 -10.12
CA GLY A 10 -6.47 10.20 -10.18
C GLY A 10 -6.47 11.29 -9.10
N GLY A 11 -7.64 11.92 -8.88
CA GLY A 11 -7.81 12.89 -7.79
C GLY A 11 -7.94 12.20 -6.44
N ASP A 12 -7.50 12.87 -5.37
CA ASP A 12 -7.60 12.35 -4.02
C ASP A 12 -9.05 12.14 -3.57
N ALA A 13 -9.29 11.03 -2.87
CA ALA A 13 -10.59 10.70 -2.30
C ALA A 13 -10.48 10.31 -0.82
N PRO A 14 -11.52 10.62 -0.01
CA PRO A 14 -11.60 10.14 1.36
C PRO A 14 -11.44 8.61 1.42
N GLY A 15 -10.52 8.13 2.27
CA GLY A 15 -10.26 6.70 2.46
C GLY A 15 -9.03 6.15 1.74
N MET A 16 -8.41 6.90 0.82
CA MET A 16 -7.19 6.44 0.13
C MET A 16 -6.05 6.11 1.10
N ASN A 17 -5.81 6.94 2.13
CA ASN A 17 -4.82 6.65 3.16
C ASN A 17 -5.15 5.39 3.98
N ALA A 18 -6.44 5.12 4.23
CA ALA A 18 -6.86 3.91 4.92
C ALA A 18 -6.60 2.66 4.06
N ALA A 19 -6.83 2.74 2.75
CA ALA A 19 -6.50 1.68 1.79
C ALA A 19 -4.99 1.42 1.72
N ILE A 20 -4.17 2.47 1.58
CA ILE A 20 -2.69 2.36 1.61
C ILE A 20 -2.25 1.67 2.90
N ARG A 21 -2.78 2.09 4.06
CA ARG A 21 -2.47 1.49 5.36
C ARG A 21 -2.84 0.01 5.40
N ALA A 22 -4.01 -0.37 4.89
CA ALA A 22 -4.45 -1.76 4.87
C ALA A 22 -3.50 -2.63 4.03
N VAL A 23 -3.09 -2.15 2.85
CA VAL A 23 -2.14 -2.85 1.98
C VAL A 23 -0.77 -3.01 2.66
N VAL A 24 -0.21 -1.93 3.20
CA VAL A 24 1.10 -1.97 3.87
C VAL A 24 1.10 -2.92 5.07
N ARG A 25 0.06 -2.88 5.91
CA ARG A 25 -0.05 -3.75 7.09
C ARG A 25 -0.21 -5.22 6.72
N THR A 26 -0.97 -5.50 5.66
CA THR A 26 -1.16 -6.88 5.16
C THR A 26 0.14 -7.43 4.58
N ALA A 27 0.84 -6.63 3.77
CA ALA A 27 2.13 -7.03 3.21
C ALA A 27 3.16 -7.32 4.30
N LEU A 28 3.24 -6.46 5.33
CA LEU A 28 4.12 -6.67 6.47
C LEU A 28 3.78 -7.96 7.23
N PHE A 29 2.49 -8.24 7.46
CA PHE A 29 2.05 -9.50 8.10
C PHE A 29 2.50 -10.74 7.32
N HIS A 30 2.57 -10.66 5.98
CA HIS A 30 3.07 -11.73 5.12
C HIS A 30 4.59 -11.71 4.88
N GLY A 31 5.35 -10.89 5.61
CA GLY A 31 6.80 -10.78 5.46
C GLY A 31 7.24 -10.20 4.10
N MET A 32 6.38 -9.39 3.48
CA MET A 32 6.65 -8.71 2.22
C MET A 32 7.14 -7.28 2.46
N GLU A 33 7.96 -6.78 1.55
CA GLU A 33 8.41 -5.39 1.55
C GLU A 33 7.49 -4.52 0.67
N THR A 34 7.27 -3.27 1.08
CA THR A 34 6.39 -2.33 0.37
C THR A 34 7.13 -1.04 0.00
N VAL A 35 6.88 -0.54 -1.20
CA VAL A 35 7.39 0.75 -1.70
C VAL A 35 6.21 1.61 -2.15
N GLY A 36 6.22 2.91 -1.82
CA GLY A 36 5.23 3.88 -2.33
C GLY A 36 5.68 4.50 -3.65
N VAL A 37 4.73 4.78 -4.54
CA VAL A 37 4.93 5.40 -5.86
C VAL A 37 3.94 6.54 -6.06
#